data_AF-A0A6C7KIS2-F1
#
_entry.id   AF-A0A6C7KIS2-F1
#
_cell.length_a   1.000
_cell.length_b   1.000
_cell.length_c   1.000
_cell.angle_alpha   90.00
_cell.angle_beta   90.00
_cell.angle_gamma   90.00
#
_symmetry.space_group_name_H-M   'P 1'
#
loop_
_entity.id
_entity.type
_entity.pdbx_description
1 polymer ?
#
loop_
_entity_poly.entity_id
_entity_poly.type
_entity_poly.pdbx_seq_one_letter_code
_entity_poly.pdbx_strand_id
1 'polypeptide(L)'
;ELKKILQDIEYENFYSNYKDSFIALKEQLGANIANYNKELLKIEEKIKEKQKDVFTPIKLENTNDFSDEIFLILNKIENLCKENDEYTNKLSTNQDEAREKLRLNEVAKFAKDSDCFAIQDEIQNLKQNINTLEKSIATQNNKIDLLESRIEKYKEKLSNLETSTSNINKYLKSYFGHNMLELKVKKDDKGQLNGEFEILRNGKQAKNLSEGECSLIAFCYFVASLKDANTKDKNPIIWIDDPISS
;
A
#
# COMPACT_ATOMS: atom_id res chain seq x y z
N GLU A 1 5.99 55.00 50.92
CA GLU A 1 5.44 53.64 50.70
C GLU A 1 5.97 52.95 49.44
N LEU A 2 6.03 53.60 48.27
CA LEU A 2 6.55 53.00 47.01
C LEU A 2 7.94 52.34 47.11
N LYS A 3 8.88 52.95 47.83
CA LYS A 3 10.23 52.39 48.04
C LYS A 3 10.22 51.07 48.82
N LYS A 4 9.17 50.83 49.62
CA LYS A 4 8.99 49.63 50.44
C LYS A 4 8.40 48.48 49.62
N ILE A 5 7.48 48.77 48.69
CA ILE A 5 6.82 47.79 47.80
C ILE A 5 7.80 47.11 46.84
N LEU A 6 8.81 47.83 46.36
CA LEU A 6 9.83 47.28 45.45
C LEU A 6 11.04 46.67 46.14
N GLN A 7 11.12 46.82 47.47
CA GLN A 7 12.22 46.26 48.26
C GLN A 7 12.07 44.74 48.39
N ASP A 8 10.84 44.23 48.30
CA ASP A 8 10.51 42.81 48.43
C ASP A 8 10.55 42.05 47.08
N ILE A 9 10.75 42.77 45.96
CA ILE A 9 10.83 42.18 44.62
C ILE A 9 12.30 42.09 44.18
N GLU A 10 12.83 40.88 44.24
CA GLU A 10 14.18 40.52 43.81
C GLU A 10 14.18 39.99 42.37
N TYR A 11 15.30 40.14 41.65
CA TYR A 11 15.39 39.72 40.25
C TYR A 11 15.41 38.19 40.14
N GLU A 12 15.76 37.49 41.21
CA GLU A 12 15.72 36.04 41.38
C GLU A 12 14.30 35.47 41.22
N ASN A 13 13.26 36.29 41.49
CA ASN A 13 11.86 35.89 41.36
C ASN A 13 11.38 35.81 39.89
N PHE A 14 12.21 36.26 38.94
CA PHE A 14 11.86 36.27 37.52
C PHE A 14 12.51 35.11 36.76
N TYR A 15 11.82 34.58 35.76
CA TYR A 15 12.43 33.66 34.80
C TYR A 15 13.48 34.37 33.95
N SER A 16 14.45 33.61 33.41
CA SER A 16 15.61 34.14 32.69
C SER A 16 15.25 35.12 31.56
N ASN A 17 14.12 34.91 30.89
CA ASN A 17 13.59 35.77 29.83
C ASN A 17 13.04 37.14 30.32
N TYR A 18 12.80 37.31 31.61
CA TYR A 18 12.30 38.55 32.21
C TYR A 18 13.31 39.26 33.12
N LYS A 19 14.39 38.57 33.52
CA LYS A 19 15.41 39.10 34.44
C LYS A 19 16.05 40.40 33.94
N ASP A 20 16.56 40.40 32.72
CA ASP A 20 17.27 41.56 32.15
C ASP A 20 16.33 42.77 32.04
N SER A 21 15.07 42.53 31.65
CA SER A 21 14.03 43.56 31.57
C SER A 21 13.71 44.15 32.95
N PHE A 22 13.59 43.32 33.99
CA PHE A 22 13.32 43.78 35.35
C PHE A 22 14.48 44.62 35.90
N ILE A 23 15.73 44.16 35.71
CA ILE A 23 16.93 44.88 36.14
C ILE A 23 16.97 46.27 35.50
N ALA A 24 16.77 46.35 34.18
CA ALA A 24 16.77 47.62 33.46
C ALA A 24 15.67 48.57 33.94
N LEU A 25 14.45 48.06 34.19
CA LEU A 25 13.35 48.88 34.71
C LEU A 25 13.61 49.37 36.15
N LYS A 26 14.22 48.53 37.00
CA LYS A 26 14.58 48.89 38.37
C LYS A 26 15.64 49.99 38.42
N GLU A 27 16.64 49.93 37.53
CA GLU A 27 17.64 50.99 37.37
C GLU A 27 17.00 52.31 36.89
N GLN A 28 16.15 52.25 35.86
CA GLN A 28 15.42 53.42 35.36
C GLN A 28 14.55 54.06 36.44
N LEU A 29 13.87 53.25 37.24
CA LEU A 29 13.05 53.73 38.35
C LEU A 29 13.91 54.43 39.41
N GLY A 30 15.04 53.82 39.78
CA GLY A 30 16.00 54.40 40.73
C GLY A 30 16.50 55.77 40.28
N ALA A 31 16.86 55.90 38.99
CA ALA A 31 17.30 57.16 38.40
C ALA A 31 16.20 58.24 38.43
N ASN A 32 14.96 57.91 38.06
CA ASN A 32 13.86 58.88 38.08
C ASN A 32 13.48 59.31 39.50
N ILE A 33 13.48 58.38 40.47
CA ILE A 33 13.27 58.73 41.88
C ILE A 33 14.38 59.66 42.40
N ALA A 34 15.64 59.41 42.03
CA ALA A 34 16.75 60.27 42.41
C ALA A 34 16.62 61.69 41.82
N ASN A 35 16.23 61.79 40.55
CA ASN A 35 15.96 63.07 39.89
C ASN A 35 14.78 63.81 40.53
N TYR A 36 13.70 63.11 40.85
CA TYR A 36 12.53 63.71 41.49
C TYR A 36 12.86 64.26 42.87
N ASN A 37 13.58 63.49 43.69
CA ASN A 37 14.05 63.95 45.00
C ASN A 37 14.96 65.17 44.88
N LYS A 38 15.79 65.25 43.83
CA LYS A 38 16.65 66.42 43.58
C LYS A 38 15.83 67.67 43.28
N GLU A 39 14.77 67.57 42.49
CA GLU A 39 13.87 68.71 42.24
C GLU A 39 13.10 69.12 43.50
N LEU A 40 12.64 68.16 44.31
CA LEU A 40 12.00 68.45 45.61
C LEU A 40 12.95 69.16 46.58
N LEU A 41 14.23 68.77 46.63
CA LEU A 41 15.23 69.43 47.46
C LEU A 41 15.45 70.89 47.06
N LYS A 42 15.45 71.21 45.74
CA LYS A 42 15.53 72.61 45.28
C LYS A 42 14.36 73.44 45.81
N ILE A 43 13.15 72.88 45.80
CA ILE A 43 11.95 73.53 46.35
C ILE A 43 12.11 73.73 47.86
N GLU A 44 12.54 72.69 48.59
CA GLU A 44 12.75 72.75 50.03
C GLU A 44 13.77 73.83 50.42
N GLU A 45 14.91 73.90 49.70
CA GLU A 45 15.94 74.91 49.93
C GLU A 45 15.41 76.33 49.71
N LYS A 46 14.62 76.56 48.66
CA LYS A 46 14.01 77.86 48.38
C LYS A 46 12.96 78.24 49.42
N ILE A 47 12.17 77.28 49.91
CA ILE A 47 11.24 77.52 51.01
C ILE A 47 12.00 77.88 52.29
N LYS A 48 13.12 77.21 52.59
CA LYS A 48 13.99 77.53 53.73
C LYS A 48 14.63 78.92 53.60
N GLU A 49 15.02 79.33 52.40
CA GLU A 49 15.52 80.68 52.11
C GLU A 49 14.43 81.73 52.39
N LYS A 50 13.21 81.51 51.88
CA LYS A 50 12.05 82.36 52.13
C LYS A 50 11.68 82.45 53.62
N GLN A 51 11.85 81.38 54.37
CA GLN A 51 11.58 81.34 55.80
C GLN A 51 12.53 82.25 56.60
N LYS A 52 13.77 82.43 56.12
CA LYS A 52 14.77 83.31 56.77
C LYS A 52 14.51 84.79 56.48
N ASP A 53 13.93 85.12 55.32
CA ASP A 53 13.54 86.47 54.94
C ASP A 53 12.16 86.48 54.27
N VAL A 54 11.13 86.60 55.10
CA VAL A 54 9.72 86.43 54.71
C VAL A 54 9.21 87.58 53.85
N PHE A 55 9.80 88.77 53.95
CA PHE A 55 9.30 89.97 53.27
C PHE A 55 9.90 90.18 51.89
N THR A 56 11.05 89.54 51.57
CA THR A 56 11.68 89.63 50.25
C THR A 56 11.07 88.63 49.25
N PRO A 57 10.53 89.06 48.09
CA PRO A 57 10.01 88.15 47.07
C PRO A 57 11.10 87.21 46.54
N ILE A 58 10.83 85.90 46.52
CA ILE A 58 11.70 84.88 45.92
C ILE A 58 10.97 84.30 44.70
N LYS A 59 11.68 84.21 43.57
CA LYS A 59 11.19 83.54 42.37
C LYS A 59 11.57 82.06 42.45
N LEU A 60 10.58 81.17 42.36
CA LEU A 60 10.83 79.76 42.16
C LEU A 60 11.23 79.54 40.69
N GLU A 61 12.31 78.80 40.46
CA GLU A 61 12.64 78.32 39.11
C GLU A 61 11.64 77.24 38.69
N ASN A 62 11.52 76.99 37.38
CA ASN A 62 10.71 75.89 36.87
C ASN A 62 11.30 74.57 37.37
N THR A 63 10.51 73.82 38.13
CA THR A 63 10.85 72.48 38.60
C THR A 63 10.27 71.45 37.67
N ASN A 64 11.04 70.41 37.36
CA ASN A 64 10.54 69.28 36.58
C ASN A 64 9.78 68.32 37.50
N ASP A 65 8.59 67.91 37.08
CA ASP A 65 7.85 66.82 37.72
C ASP A 65 8.19 65.52 37.01
N PHE A 66 8.58 64.50 37.77
CA PHE A 66 8.93 63.16 37.27
C PHE A 66 7.87 62.11 37.66
N SER A 67 6.72 62.53 38.20
CA SER A 67 5.68 61.65 38.71
C SER A 67 5.11 60.73 37.62
N ASP A 68 4.90 61.27 36.43
CA ASP A 68 4.36 60.50 35.29
C ASP A 68 5.35 59.44 34.81
N GLU A 69 6.64 59.77 34.69
CA GLU A 69 7.69 58.83 34.30
C GLU A 69 7.84 57.71 35.33
N ILE A 70 7.81 58.06 36.63
CA ILE A 70 7.84 57.08 37.72
C ILE A 70 6.61 56.16 37.63
N PHE A 71 5.42 56.71 37.44
CA PHE A 71 4.19 55.93 37.32
C PHE A 71 4.21 55.00 36.10
N LEU A 72 4.70 55.47 34.96
CA LEU A 72 4.88 54.67 33.75
C LEU A 72 5.83 53.49 33.97
N ILE A 73 6.96 53.70 34.66
CA ILE A 73 7.92 52.63 34.95
C ILE A 73 7.32 51.61 35.93
N LEU A 74 6.58 52.08 36.95
CA LEU A 74 5.88 51.20 37.89
C LEU A 74 4.86 50.30 37.18
N ASN A 75 4.05 50.86 36.27
CA ASN A 75 3.11 50.08 35.47
C ASN A 75 3.82 49.05 34.58
N LYS A 76 4.98 49.39 34.02
CA LYS A 76 5.79 48.42 33.25
C LYS A 76 6.29 47.28 34.11
N ILE A 77 6.74 47.56 35.34
CA ILE A 77 7.18 46.53 36.29
C ILE A 77 5.99 45.65 36.68
N GLU A 78 4.82 46.23 36.96
CA GLU A 78 3.61 45.47 37.30
C GLU A 78 3.20 44.53 36.15
N ASN A 79 3.22 45.01 34.91
CA ASN A 79 2.94 44.18 33.75
C ASN A 79 3.97 43.06 33.58
N LEU A 80 5.26 43.34 33.80
CA LEU A 80 6.31 42.32 33.76
C LEU A 80 6.09 41.23 34.83
N CYS A 81 5.64 41.60 36.04
CA CYS A 81 5.26 40.63 37.06
C CYS A 81 4.09 39.75 36.59
N LYS A 82 3.05 40.34 36.00
CA LYS A 82 1.91 39.59 35.44
C LYS A 82 2.36 38.61 34.36
N GLU A 83 3.22 39.05 33.43
CA GLU A 83 3.77 38.18 32.38
C GLU A 83 4.60 37.02 32.96
N ASN A 84 5.41 37.28 34.00
CA ASN A 84 6.19 36.27 34.70
C ASN A 84 5.31 35.22 35.39
N ASP A 85 4.24 35.66 36.05
CA ASP A 85 3.28 34.78 36.71
C ASP A 85 2.48 33.95 35.68
N GLU A 86 2.05 34.57 34.58
CA GLU A 86 1.43 33.86 33.46
C GLU A 86 2.37 32.83 32.83
N TYR A 87 3.66 33.14 32.74
CA TYR A 87 4.66 32.20 32.24
C TYR A 87 4.77 30.96 33.13
N THR A 88 4.69 31.11 34.47
CA THR A 88 4.61 29.97 35.40
C THR A 88 3.45 29.05 35.06
N ASN A 89 2.27 29.61 34.80
CA ASN A 89 1.07 28.84 34.45
C ASN A 89 1.23 28.06 33.13
N LYS A 90 1.99 28.61 32.17
CA LYS A 90 2.24 27.99 30.86
C LYS A 90 3.48 27.09 30.84
N LEU A 91 4.30 27.10 31.90
CA LEU A 91 5.61 26.43 31.90
C LEU A 91 5.49 24.92 31.65
N SER A 92 4.55 24.24 32.32
CA SER A 92 4.35 22.80 32.12
C SER A 92 3.98 22.50 30.66
N THR A 93 3.02 23.24 30.10
CA THR A 93 2.60 23.09 28.71
C THR A 93 3.76 23.34 27.74
N ASN A 94 4.53 24.41 27.95
CA ASN A 94 5.70 24.72 27.11
C ASN A 94 6.76 23.61 27.19
N GLN A 95 6.98 23.03 28.37
CA GLN A 95 7.90 21.91 28.54
C GLN A 95 7.41 20.66 27.80
N ASP A 96 6.11 20.35 27.89
CA ASP A 96 5.52 19.19 27.23
C ASP A 96 5.56 19.32 25.71
N GLU A 97 5.22 20.50 25.17
CA GLU A 97 5.36 20.80 23.75
C GLU A 97 6.81 20.70 23.27
N ALA A 98 7.77 21.19 24.07
CA ALA A 98 9.19 21.10 23.72
C ALA A 98 9.68 19.64 23.72
N ARG A 99 9.26 18.84 24.72
CA ARG A 99 9.56 17.39 24.77
C ARG A 99 8.97 16.66 23.57
N GLU A 100 7.74 16.97 23.20
CA GLU A 100 7.08 16.38 22.04
C GLU A 100 7.82 16.72 20.75
N LYS A 101 8.16 17.99 20.54
CA LYS A 101 8.95 18.45 19.38
C LYS A 101 10.30 17.73 19.29
N LEU A 102 11.01 17.58 20.42
CA LEU A 102 12.28 16.85 20.46
C LEU A 102 12.09 15.37 20.12
N ARG A 103 11.08 14.72 20.69
CA ARG A 103 10.78 13.31 20.42
C ARG A 103 10.44 13.08 18.96
N LEU A 104 9.59 13.92 18.36
CA LEU A 104 9.22 13.84 16.95
C LEU A 104 10.42 14.10 16.03
N ASN A 105 11.31 15.03 16.40
CA ASN A 105 12.54 15.27 15.66
C ASN A 105 13.45 14.03 15.65
N GLU A 106 13.65 13.38 16.80
CA GLU A 106 14.43 12.15 16.87
C GLU A 106 13.80 11.01 16.06
N VAL A 107 12.47 10.86 16.09
CA VAL A 107 11.77 9.89 15.22
C VAL A 107 11.97 10.22 13.74
N ALA A 108 11.87 11.50 13.36
CA ALA A 108 12.05 11.93 11.98
C ALA A 108 13.49 11.71 11.49
N LYS A 109 14.51 12.00 12.33
CA LYS A 109 15.91 11.68 12.04
C LYS A 109 16.09 10.18 11.88
N PHE A 110 15.61 9.38 12.83
CA PHE A 110 15.69 7.92 12.73
C PHE A 110 15.04 7.43 11.44
N ALA A 111 13.85 7.91 11.08
CA ALA A 111 13.15 7.48 9.88
C ALA A 111 13.84 7.94 8.58
N LYS A 112 14.66 9.00 8.62
CA LYS A 112 15.46 9.48 7.49
C LYS A 112 16.80 8.75 7.38
N ASP A 113 17.45 8.49 8.51
CA ASP A 113 18.76 7.86 8.60
C ASP A 113 18.67 6.33 8.48
N SER A 114 17.57 5.75 8.97
CA SER A 114 17.19 4.38 8.62
C SER A 114 16.50 4.41 7.27
N ASP A 115 16.85 3.47 6.39
CA ASP A 115 16.18 3.26 5.09
C ASP A 115 14.75 2.73 5.25
N CYS A 116 14.05 3.04 6.36
CA CYS A 116 12.74 2.52 6.73
C CYS A 116 11.71 2.71 5.62
N PHE A 117 11.64 3.91 5.03
CA PHE A 117 10.72 4.18 3.92
C PHE A 117 11.09 3.40 2.66
N ALA A 118 12.39 3.30 2.33
CA ALA A 118 12.85 2.53 1.19
C ALA A 118 12.57 1.02 1.35
N ILE A 119 12.79 0.49 2.55
CA ILE A 119 12.45 -0.90 2.91
C ILE A 119 10.94 -1.12 2.84
N GLN A 120 10.13 -0.16 3.29
CA GLN A 120 8.67 -0.26 3.22
C GLN A 120 8.17 -0.29 1.77
N ASP A 121 8.73 0.56 0.90
CA ASP A 121 8.45 0.56 -0.53
C ASP A 121 8.91 -0.75 -1.20
N GLU A 122 10.08 -1.26 -0.83
CA GLU A 122 10.58 -2.55 -1.31
C GLU A 122 9.66 -3.70 -0.91
N ILE A 123 9.21 -3.75 0.35
CA ILE A 123 8.24 -4.75 0.82
C ILE A 123 6.95 -4.67 0.01
N GLN A 124 6.45 -3.47 -0.28
CA GLN A 124 5.24 -3.29 -1.06
C GLN A 124 5.43 -3.78 -2.51
N ASN A 125 6.55 -3.45 -3.14
CA ASN A 125 6.88 -3.92 -4.49
C ASN A 125 7.02 -5.44 -4.54
N LEU A 126 7.71 -6.05 -3.57
CA LEU A 126 7.86 -7.50 -3.46
C LEU A 126 6.50 -8.19 -3.30
N LYS A 127 5.59 -7.64 -2.48
CA LYS A 127 4.21 -8.16 -2.37
C LYS A 127 3.44 -8.10 -3.68
N GLN A 128 3.57 -7.01 -4.44
CA GLN A 128 2.92 -6.90 -5.75
C GLN A 128 3.48 -7.91 -6.77
N ASN A 129 4.80 -8.12 -6.74
CA ASN A 129 5.47 -9.11 -7.58
C ASN A 129 5.02 -10.54 -7.25
N ILE A 130 4.93 -10.90 -5.96
CA ILE A 130 4.41 -12.18 -5.50
C ILE A 130 2.99 -12.41 -6.01
N ASN A 131 2.08 -11.46 -5.79
CA ASN A 131 0.69 -11.56 -6.26
C ASN A 131 0.59 -11.74 -7.78
N THR A 132 1.49 -11.09 -8.53
CA THR A 132 1.55 -11.22 -10.00
C THR A 132 2.01 -12.62 -10.41
N LEU A 133 3.05 -13.14 -9.75
CA LEU A 133 3.56 -14.49 -10.00
C LEU A 133 2.54 -15.56 -9.63
N GLU A 134 1.84 -15.42 -8.50
CA GLU A 134 0.78 -16.35 -8.08
C GLU A 134 -0.35 -16.43 -9.11
N LYS A 135 -0.81 -15.30 -9.64
CA LYS A 135 -1.81 -15.26 -10.71
C LYS A 135 -1.30 -15.94 -11.99
N SER A 136 -0.02 -15.74 -12.32
CA SER A 136 0.60 -16.38 -13.48
C SER A 136 0.67 -17.90 -13.30
N ILE A 137 1.08 -18.38 -12.13
CA ILE A 137 1.11 -19.80 -11.77
C ILE A 137 -0.28 -20.41 -11.88
N ALA A 138 -1.29 -19.78 -11.28
CA ALA A 138 -2.68 -20.25 -11.37
C ALA A 138 -3.16 -20.35 -12.83
N THR A 139 -2.81 -19.36 -13.66
CA THR A 139 -3.15 -19.35 -15.09
C THR A 139 -2.47 -20.50 -15.84
N GLN A 140 -1.20 -20.79 -15.54
CA GLN A 140 -0.46 -21.88 -16.17
C GLN A 140 -0.97 -23.25 -15.71
N ASN A 141 -1.29 -23.42 -14.43
CA ASN A 141 -1.89 -24.65 -13.92
C ASN A 141 -3.22 -24.96 -14.62
N ASN A 142 -4.10 -23.96 -14.77
CA ASN A 142 -5.34 -24.13 -15.52
C ASN A 142 -5.12 -24.56 -16.98
N LYS A 143 -4.04 -24.08 -17.63
CA LYS A 143 -3.68 -24.52 -18.99
C LYS A 143 -3.17 -25.95 -19.00
N ILE A 144 -2.38 -26.35 -18.00
CA ILE A 144 -1.91 -27.73 -17.84
C ILE A 144 -3.11 -28.66 -17.71
N ASP A 145 -4.04 -28.37 -16.78
CA ASP A 145 -5.24 -29.18 -16.54
C ASP A 145 -6.09 -29.33 -17.82
N LEU A 146 -6.24 -28.24 -18.58
CA LEU A 146 -6.97 -28.26 -19.85
C LEU A 146 -6.28 -29.15 -20.91
N LEU A 147 -4.96 -29.05 -21.01
CA LEU A 147 -4.17 -29.86 -21.94
C LEU A 147 -4.19 -31.34 -21.55
N GLU A 148 -4.07 -31.65 -20.26
CA GLU A 148 -4.16 -33.01 -19.74
C GLU A 148 -5.54 -33.62 -20.01
N SER A 149 -6.62 -32.87 -19.76
CA SER A 149 -7.98 -33.32 -20.10
C SER A 149 -8.13 -33.58 -21.61
N ARG A 150 -7.50 -32.76 -22.45
CA ARG A 150 -7.53 -32.94 -23.91
C ARG A 150 -6.72 -34.16 -24.35
N ILE A 151 -5.56 -34.40 -23.74
CA ILE A 151 -4.74 -35.59 -23.97
C ILE A 151 -5.54 -36.84 -23.64
N GLU A 152 -6.23 -36.86 -22.49
CA GLU A 152 -7.02 -38.02 -22.07
C GLU A 152 -8.17 -38.30 -23.05
N LYS A 153 -8.91 -37.27 -23.47
CA LYS A 153 -9.93 -37.40 -24.51
C LYS A 153 -9.40 -37.96 -25.83
N TYR A 154 -8.17 -37.61 -26.22
CA TYR A 154 -7.56 -38.17 -27.42
C TYR A 154 -7.13 -39.62 -27.23
N LYS A 155 -6.61 -40.00 -26.06
CA LYS A 155 -6.30 -41.40 -25.74
C LYS A 155 -7.54 -42.28 -25.75
N GLU A 156 -8.64 -41.82 -25.17
CA GLU A 156 -9.93 -42.53 -25.23
C GLU A 156 -10.37 -42.78 -26.68
N LYS A 157 -10.29 -41.76 -27.54
CA LYS A 157 -10.60 -41.90 -28.97
C LYS A 157 -9.70 -42.93 -29.67
N LEU A 158 -8.41 -42.96 -29.35
CA LEU A 158 -7.46 -43.95 -29.88
C LEU A 158 -7.77 -45.36 -29.37
N SER A 159 -8.13 -45.54 -28.11
CA SER A 159 -8.55 -46.84 -27.55
C SER A 159 -9.82 -47.38 -28.23
N ASN A 160 -10.79 -46.49 -28.48
CA ASN A 160 -12.02 -46.85 -29.18
C ASN A 160 -11.74 -47.34 -30.62
N LEU A 161 -10.73 -46.81 -31.31
CA LEU A 161 -10.35 -47.24 -32.68
C LEU A 161 -9.97 -48.73 -32.74
N GLU A 162 -9.23 -49.25 -31.77
CA GLU A 162 -8.89 -50.69 -31.71
C GLU A 162 -10.15 -51.55 -31.51
N THR A 163 -11.06 -51.10 -30.66
CA THR A 163 -12.34 -51.78 -30.40
C THR A 163 -13.23 -51.78 -31.65
N SER A 164 -13.35 -50.64 -32.34
CA SER A 164 -14.08 -50.53 -33.61
C SER A 164 -13.48 -51.44 -34.67
N THR A 165 -12.15 -51.51 -34.78
CA THR A 165 -11.45 -52.41 -35.72
C THR A 165 -11.75 -53.88 -35.45
N SER A 166 -11.75 -54.28 -34.17
CA SER A 166 -12.10 -55.65 -33.76
C SER A 166 -13.53 -56.01 -34.16
N ASN A 167 -14.47 -55.08 -33.97
CA ASN A 167 -15.87 -55.27 -34.39
C ASN A 167 -16.01 -55.39 -35.90
N ILE A 168 -15.31 -54.55 -36.68
CA ILE A 168 -15.30 -54.63 -38.14
C ILE A 168 -14.75 -55.97 -38.61
N ASN A 169 -13.64 -56.42 -38.03
CA ASN A 169 -13.04 -57.72 -38.33
C ASN A 169 -13.95 -58.89 -38.01
N LYS A 170 -14.76 -58.79 -36.94
CA LYS A 170 -15.78 -59.80 -36.62
C LYS A 170 -16.78 -59.94 -37.77
N TYR A 171 -17.27 -58.82 -38.31
CA TYR A 171 -18.19 -58.85 -39.45
C TYR A 171 -17.52 -59.37 -40.73
N LEU A 172 -16.31 -58.91 -41.05
CA LEU A 172 -15.56 -59.40 -42.21
C LEU A 172 -15.37 -60.93 -42.16
N LYS A 173 -15.01 -61.49 -41.00
CA LYS A 173 -14.82 -62.93 -40.82
C LYS A 173 -16.12 -63.72 -40.93
N SER A 174 -17.23 -63.19 -40.41
CA SER A 174 -18.53 -63.84 -40.50
C SER A 174 -19.06 -63.96 -41.93
N TYR A 175 -18.79 -62.98 -42.80
CA TYR A 175 -19.28 -62.99 -44.19
C TYR A 175 -18.38 -63.78 -45.15
N PHE A 176 -17.05 -63.80 -44.94
CA PHE A 176 -16.13 -64.49 -45.87
C PHE A 176 -15.82 -65.95 -45.53
N GLY A 177 -16.19 -66.46 -44.35
CA GLY A 177 -15.90 -67.84 -43.93
C GLY A 177 -14.41 -68.20 -43.79
N HIS A 178 -13.50 -67.39 -44.33
CA HIS A 178 -12.05 -67.48 -44.26
C HIS A 178 -11.45 -66.09 -43.95
N ASN A 179 -10.31 -66.04 -43.24
CA ASN A 179 -9.59 -64.81 -42.85
C ASN A 179 -8.93 -64.09 -44.05
N MET A 180 -9.68 -63.87 -45.13
CA MET A 180 -9.14 -63.35 -46.38
C MET A 180 -8.81 -61.86 -46.27
N LEU A 181 -9.59 -61.07 -45.51
CA LEU A 181 -9.36 -59.64 -45.26
C LEU A 181 -9.47 -59.29 -43.78
N GLU A 182 -8.54 -58.48 -43.29
CA GLU A 182 -8.53 -57.95 -41.92
C GLU A 182 -8.14 -56.46 -41.93
N LEU A 183 -8.84 -55.63 -41.17
CA LEU A 183 -8.41 -54.28 -40.82
C LEU A 183 -7.51 -54.32 -39.59
N LYS A 184 -6.47 -53.51 -39.57
CA LYS A 184 -5.60 -53.35 -38.40
C LYS A 184 -5.27 -51.88 -38.23
N VAL A 185 -5.29 -51.42 -36.98
CA VAL A 185 -4.87 -50.04 -36.68
C VAL A 185 -3.36 -49.95 -36.87
N LYS A 186 -2.93 -48.98 -37.67
CA LYS A 186 -1.51 -48.74 -37.92
C LYS A 186 -0.89 -48.05 -36.71
N LYS A 187 0.36 -48.41 -36.47
CA LYS A 187 1.20 -47.79 -35.44
C LYS A 187 2.27 -46.96 -36.13
N ASP A 188 2.62 -45.82 -35.55
CA ASP A 188 3.77 -45.03 -35.97
C ASP A 188 5.09 -45.75 -35.67
N ASP A 189 6.21 -45.13 -36.08
CA ASP A 189 7.56 -45.68 -35.87
C ASP A 189 7.93 -45.86 -34.38
N LYS A 190 7.15 -45.26 -33.47
CA LYS A 190 7.31 -45.37 -32.02
C LYS A 190 6.32 -46.36 -31.39
N GLY A 191 5.53 -47.06 -32.20
CA GLY A 191 4.56 -48.05 -31.76
C GLY A 191 3.26 -47.46 -31.20
N GLN A 192 2.99 -46.16 -31.38
CA GLN A 192 1.76 -45.50 -30.95
C GLN A 192 0.70 -45.53 -32.06
N LEU A 193 -0.57 -45.61 -31.68
CA LEU A 193 -1.68 -45.58 -32.63
C LEU A 193 -1.71 -44.23 -33.35
N ASN A 194 -1.60 -44.25 -34.68
CA ASN A 194 -1.53 -43.03 -35.49
C ASN A 194 -2.89 -42.65 -36.13
N GLY A 195 -3.96 -43.39 -35.82
CA GLY A 195 -5.30 -43.17 -36.37
C GLY A 195 -5.48 -43.62 -37.82
N GLU A 196 -4.48 -44.23 -38.44
CA GLU A 196 -4.58 -44.85 -39.76
C GLU A 196 -4.92 -46.34 -39.64
N PHE A 197 -5.50 -46.91 -40.70
CA PHE A 197 -5.75 -48.34 -40.79
C PHE A 197 -4.97 -48.94 -41.96
N GLU A 198 -4.47 -50.16 -41.75
CA GLU A 198 -3.95 -51.02 -42.81
C GLU A 198 -4.94 -52.15 -43.08
N ILE A 199 -5.12 -52.49 -44.35
CA ILE A 199 -5.91 -53.65 -44.77
C ILE A 199 -4.94 -54.78 -45.13
N LEU A 200 -5.15 -55.93 -44.50
CA LEU A 200 -4.35 -57.13 -44.68
C LEU A 200 -5.15 -58.16 -45.47
N ARG A 201 -4.58 -58.69 -46.56
CA ARG A 201 -5.06 -59.88 -47.25
C ARG A 201 -4.17 -61.08 -46.92
N ASN A 202 -4.73 -62.13 -46.31
CA ASN A 202 -3.98 -63.30 -45.84
C ASN A 202 -2.73 -62.94 -45.00
N GLY A 203 -2.86 -61.95 -44.11
CA GLY A 203 -1.77 -61.48 -43.23
C GLY A 203 -0.71 -60.59 -43.90
N LYS A 204 -0.85 -60.24 -45.18
CA LYS A 204 0.04 -59.29 -45.88
C LYS A 204 -0.73 -58.03 -46.29
N GLN A 205 -0.07 -56.89 -46.31
CA GLN A 205 -0.70 -55.64 -46.74
C GLN A 205 -1.30 -55.76 -48.15
N ALA A 206 -2.60 -55.48 -48.26
CA ALA A 206 -3.30 -55.46 -49.54
C ALA A 206 -2.88 -54.21 -50.31
N LYS A 207 -2.25 -54.41 -51.48
CA LYS A 207 -1.83 -53.30 -52.36
C LYS A 207 -2.96 -52.79 -53.26
N ASN A 208 -3.89 -53.68 -53.62
CA ASN A 208 -5.06 -53.40 -54.45
C ASN A 208 -6.28 -54.16 -53.90
N LEU A 209 -7.44 -53.51 -53.90
CA LEU A 209 -8.73 -54.10 -53.54
C LEU A 209 -9.61 -54.18 -54.78
N SER A 210 -10.41 -55.23 -54.90
CA SER A 210 -11.49 -55.26 -55.88
C SER A 210 -12.61 -54.30 -55.46
N GLU A 211 -13.45 -53.92 -56.42
CA GLU A 211 -14.62 -53.07 -56.15
C GLU A 211 -15.56 -53.70 -55.10
N GLY A 212 -15.82 -55.00 -55.22
CA GLY A 212 -16.61 -55.74 -54.23
C GLY A 212 -15.97 -55.79 -52.84
N GLU A 213 -14.64 -55.90 -52.74
CA GLU A 213 -13.93 -55.85 -51.44
C GLU A 213 -14.02 -54.45 -50.81
N CYS A 214 -13.92 -53.39 -51.63
CA CYS A 214 -14.06 -52.00 -51.18
C CYS A 214 -15.46 -51.73 -50.60
N SER A 215 -16.51 -52.07 -51.36
CA SER A 215 -17.90 -51.91 -50.97
C SER A 215 -18.23 -52.70 -49.70
N LEU A 216 -17.70 -53.91 -49.57
CA LEU A 216 -17.93 -54.73 -48.39
C LEU A 216 -17.21 -54.21 -47.14
N ILE A 217 -15.97 -53.73 -47.27
CA ILE A 217 -15.27 -53.10 -46.14
C ILE A 217 -16.04 -51.87 -45.66
N ALA A 218 -16.52 -51.03 -46.59
CA ALA A 218 -17.35 -49.87 -46.27
C ALA A 218 -18.65 -50.28 -45.57
N PHE A 219 -19.30 -51.35 -46.04
CA PHE A 219 -20.51 -51.89 -45.41
C PHE A 219 -20.25 -52.45 -44.00
N CYS A 220 -19.19 -53.25 -43.80
CA CYS A 220 -18.82 -53.75 -42.48
C CYS A 220 -18.45 -52.61 -41.51
N TYR A 221 -17.77 -51.57 -42.00
CA TYR A 221 -17.51 -50.36 -41.23
C TYR A 221 -18.80 -49.68 -40.79
N PHE A 222 -19.74 -49.48 -41.73
CA PHE A 222 -21.05 -48.90 -41.44
C PHE A 222 -21.81 -49.72 -40.39
N VAL A 223 -21.92 -51.05 -40.56
CA VAL A 223 -22.60 -51.94 -39.62
C VAL A 223 -21.94 -51.92 -38.22
N ALA A 224 -20.62 -51.87 -38.16
CA ALA A 224 -19.90 -51.73 -36.89
C ALA A 224 -20.17 -50.37 -36.22
N SER A 225 -20.21 -49.29 -37.00
CA SER A 225 -20.49 -47.93 -36.49
C SER A 225 -21.90 -47.77 -35.92
N LEU A 226 -22.87 -48.60 -36.37
CA LEU A 226 -24.22 -48.61 -35.83
C LEU A 226 -24.32 -49.17 -34.40
N LYS A 227 -23.26 -49.84 -33.91
CA LYS A 227 -23.18 -50.32 -32.52
C LYS A 227 -22.52 -49.32 -31.57
N ASP A 228 -22.12 -48.15 -32.06
CA ASP A 228 -21.55 -47.10 -31.21
C ASP A 228 -22.60 -46.49 -30.27
N ALA A 229 -22.12 -45.81 -29.22
CA ALA A 229 -22.94 -45.22 -28.16
C ALA A 229 -24.04 -44.25 -28.67
N ASN A 230 -23.88 -43.73 -29.90
CA ASN A 230 -24.84 -42.80 -30.50
C ASN A 230 -26.09 -43.48 -31.10
N THR A 231 -26.06 -44.78 -31.34
CA THR A 231 -27.08 -45.53 -32.11
C THR A 231 -27.58 -46.81 -31.42
N LYS A 232 -26.80 -47.37 -30.48
CA LYS A 232 -27.07 -48.66 -29.81
C LYS A 232 -28.47 -48.78 -29.18
N ASP A 233 -29.02 -47.69 -28.64
CA ASP A 233 -30.31 -47.68 -27.94
C ASP A 233 -31.42 -46.89 -28.67
N LYS A 234 -31.16 -46.48 -29.93
CA LYS A 234 -32.07 -45.59 -30.68
C LYS A 234 -32.91 -46.27 -31.76
N ASN A 235 -32.78 -47.60 -31.94
CA ASN A 235 -33.46 -48.38 -32.99
C ASN A 235 -33.53 -47.66 -34.36
N PRO A 236 -32.39 -47.26 -34.95
CA PRO A 236 -32.38 -46.49 -36.18
C PRO A 236 -32.97 -47.29 -37.34
N ILE A 237 -33.84 -46.65 -38.13
CA ILE A 237 -34.30 -47.20 -39.42
C ILE A 237 -33.21 -46.91 -40.46
N ILE A 238 -32.70 -47.95 -41.10
CA ILE A 238 -31.63 -47.87 -42.10
C ILE A 238 -32.25 -48.08 -43.46
N TRP A 239 -32.04 -47.14 -44.37
CA TRP A 239 -32.44 -47.27 -45.78
C TRP A 239 -31.19 -47.48 -46.62
N ILE A 240 -31.17 -48.56 -47.40
CA ILE A 240 -30.03 -48.97 -48.22
C ILE A 240 -30.55 -49.12 -49.64
N ASP A 241 -30.00 -48.33 -50.56
CA ASP A 241 -30.35 -48.35 -51.98
C ASP A 241 -29.23 -49.09 -52.74
N ASP A 242 -29.58 -50.17 -53.45
CA ASP A 242 -28.67 -51.07 -54.18
C ASP A 242 -27.30 -51.34 -53.51
N PRO A 243 -27.25 -52.07 -52.37
CA PRO A 243 -26.02 -52.24 -51.59
C PRO A 243 -24.87 -52.98 -52.30
N ILE A 244 -25.18 -53.76 -53.34
CA ILE A 244 -24.20 -54.56 -54.09
C ILE A 244 -24.57 -54.45 -55.58
N SER A 245 -24.03 -53.43 -56.23
CA SER A 245 -23.87 -53.43 -57.69
C SER A 245 -22.64 -54.28 -58.03
N SER A 246 -22.82 -55.29 -58.89
CA SER A 246 -21.73 -56.05 -59.52
C SER A 246 -20.85 -55.19 -60.41
#